data_AF-A0A7X8X355-F1
#
_entry.id   AF-A0A7X8X355-F1
#
_cell.length_a   1.000
_cell.length_b   1.000
_cell.length_c   1.000
_cell.angle_alpha   90.00
_cell.angle_beta   90.00
_cell.angle_gamma   90.00
#
_symmetry.space_group_name_H-M   'P 1'
#
loop_
_entity.id
_entity.type
_entity.pdbx_description
1 polymer ?
#
loop_
_entity_poly.entity_id
_entity_poly.type
_entity_poly.pdbx_seq_one_letter_code
_entity_poly.pdbx_strand_id
1 'polypeptide(L)'
;MKDFESYLTERVKLVNDKLNELLPLPDLKPEVLFQAMRYSVFAGGKRLRPVLFLAAVEAVGEDSESLLPFACALELIHTYSLIHDDLPAME
;
A
#
# COMPACT_ATOMS: atom_id res chain seq x y z
N MET A 1 -19.92 16.72 -2.66
CA MET A 1 -18.63 16.59 -1.97
C MET A 1 -18.69 15.27 -1.22
N LYS A 2 -17.86 14.28 -1.54
CA LYS A 2 -17.81 13.05 -0.74
C LYS A 2 -17.33 13.43 0.66
N ASP A 3 -17.90 12.80 1.69
CA ASP A 3 -17.30 12.93 3.01
C ASP A 3 -15.93 12.23 3.04
N PHE A 4 -15.09 12.63 4.00
CA PHE A 4 -13.71 12.15 4.09
C PHE A 4 -13.63 10.63 4.29
N GLU A 5 -14.54 10.04 5.04
CA GLU A 5 -14.54 8.60 5.34
C GLU A 5 -14.85 7.77 4.10
N SER A 6 -15.83 8.22 3.30
CA SER A 6 -16.17 7.62 2.01
C SER A 6 -14.98 7.71 1.05
N TYR A 7 -14.32 8.87 0.95
CA TYR A 7 -13.14 9.04 0.11
C TYR A 7 -12.00 8.11 0.53
N LEU A 8 -11.68 8.09 1.83
CA LEU A 8 -10.61 7.26 2.38
C LEU A 8 -10.89 5.78 2.11
N THR A 9 -12.11 5.32 2.36
CA THR A 9 -12.50 3.92 2.15
C THR A 9 -12.33 3.49 0.69
N GLU A 10 -12.77 4.32 -0.25
CA GLU A 10 -12.65 4.05 -1.69
C GLU A 10 -11.18 3.98 -2.13
N ARG A 11 -10.36 4.95 -1.71
CA ARG A 11 -8.94 5.00 -2.08
C ARG A 11 -8.14 3.87 -1.44
N VAL A 12 -8.42 3.52 -0.18
CA VAL A 12 -7.83 2.35 0.49
C VAL A 12 -8.16 1.06 -0.28
N LYS A 13 -9.40 0.90 -0.75
CA LYS A 13 -9.78 -0.26 -1.55
C LYS A 13 -8.99 -0.35 -2.85
N LEU A 14 -8.89 0.74 -3.62
CA LEU A 14 -8.12 0.77 -4.86
C LEU A 14 -6.64 0.42 -4.64
N VAL A 15 -6.03 0.96 -3.58
CA VAL A 15 -4.63 0.67 -3.24
C VAL A 15 -4.45 -0.80 -2.84
N ASN A 16 -5.35 -1.35 -2.02
CA ASN A 16 -5.28 -2.77 -1.63
C ASN A 16 -5.47 -3.70 -2.83
N ASP A 17 -6.42 -3.39 -3.71
CA ASP A 17 -6.66 -4.16 -4.94
C ASP A 17 -5.42 -4.13 -5.83
N LYS A 18 -4.78 -2.96 -5.99
CA LYS A 18 -3.56 -2.84 -6.80
C LYS A 18 -2.34 -3.50 -6.16
N LEU A 19 -2.16 -3.39 -4.84
CA LEU A 19 -1.11 -4.12 -4.12
C LEU A 19 -1.28 -5.64 -4.27
N ASN A 20 -2.53 -6.12 -4.25
CA ASN A 20 -2.84 -7.54 -4.42
C ASN A 20 -2.46 -8.05 -5.81
N GLU A 21 -2.65 -7.22 -6.84
CA GLU A 21 -2.24 -7.49 -8.23
C GLU A 21 -0.71 -7.47 -8.40
N LEU A 22 -0.03 -6.50 -7.77
CA LEU A 22 1.41 -6.28 -7.96
C LEU A 22 2.29 -7.25 -7.15
N LEU A 23 1.83 -7.69 -5.98
CA LEU A 23 2.59 -8.59 -5.13
C LEU A 23 2.59 -10.01 -5.72
N PRO A 24 3.72 -10.73 -5.65
CA PRO A 24 3.77 -12.14 -6.04
C PRO A 24 2.67 -12.96 -5.37
N LEU A 25 2.21 -14.01 -6.06
CA LEU A 25 1.27 -14.95 -5.46
C LEU A 25 1.94 -15.68 -4.28
N PRO A 26 1.20 -15.95 -3.20
CA PRO A 26 1.75 -16.52 -1.98
C PRO A 26 2.32 -17.93 -2.17
N ASP A 27 1.89 -18.67 -3.18
CA ASP A 27 2.28 -20.04 -3.51
C ASP A 27 3.43 -20.12 -4.54
N LEU A 28 3.83 -18.98 -5.11
CA LEU A 28 4.98 -18.90 -6.02
C LEU A 28 6.29 -19.12 -5.24
N LYS A 29 7.29 -19.76 -5.85
CA LYS A 29 8.59 -19.95 -5.20
C LYS A 29 9.47 -18.69 -5.31
N PRO A 30 10.19 -18.28 -4.24
CA PRO A 30 10.23 -18.87 -2.91
C PRO A 30 9.02 -18.48 -2.04
N GLU A 31 8.25 -19.50 -1.65
CA GLU A 31 6.93 -19.37 -1.02
C GLU A 31 6.97 -18.62 0.31
N VAL A 32 7.91 -18.97 1.19
CA VAL A 32 8.06 -18.34 2.52
C VAL A 32 8.28 -16.83 2.38
N LEU A 33 9.08 -16.40 1.40
CA LEU A 33 9.36 -14.98 1.18
C LEU A 33 8.10 -14.24 0.74
N PHE A 34 7.36 -14.76 -0.24
CA PHE A 34 6.17 -14.09 -0.74
C PHE A 34 5.02 -14.10 0.26
N GLN A 35 4.88 -15.17 1.05
CA GLN A 35 3.96 -15.19 2.18
C GLN A 35 4.32 -14.12 3.22
N ALA A 36 5.60 -13.99 3.58
CA ALA A 36 6.04 -12.95 4.52
C ALA A 36 5.80 -11.53 3.98
N MET A 37 6.11 -11.27 2.71
CA MET A 37 5.82 -9.97 2.07
C MET A 37 4.34 -9.63 2.15
N ARG A 38 3.47 -10.56 1.76
CA ARG A 38 2.02 -10.34 1.76
C ARG A 38 1.47 -10.22 3.18
N TYR A 39 1.99 -11.01 4.13
CA TYR A 39 1.62 -10.92 5.53
C TYR A 39 1.81 -9.49 6.05
N SER A 40 3.01 -8.93 5.91
CA SER A 40 3.30 -7.59 6.42
C SER A 40 2.55 -6.50 5.65
N VAL A 41 2.45 -6.60 4.33
CA VAL A 41 1.73 -5.59 3.53
C VAL A 41 0.24 -5.60 3.86
N PHE A 42 -0.38 -6.75 4.08
CA PHE A 42 -1.82 -6.88 4.36
C PHE A 42 -2.18 -7.05 5.84
N ALA A 43 -1.26 -6.77 6.77
CA ALA A 43 -1.50 -6.84 8.22
C ALA A 43 -2.50 -5.78 8.75
N GLY A 44 -3.06 -4.95 7.87
CA GLY A 44 -3.99 -3.87 8.19
C GLY A 44 -3.36 -2.49 7.98
N GLY A 45 -3.93 -1.47 8.62
CA GLY A 45 -3.48 -0.09 8.51
C GLY A 45 -4.38 0.79 7.64
N LYS A 46 -4.20 2.11 7.78
CA LYS A 46 -5.08 3.13 7.17
C LYS A 46 -4.69 3.52 5.73
N ARG A 47 -3.57 3.01 5.21
CA ARG A 47 -2.97 3.39 3.90
C ARG A 47 -2.86 4.91 3.70
N LEU A 48 -2.58 5.66 4.77
CA LEU A 48 -2.58 7.13 4.70
C LEU A 48 -1.57 7.66 3.68
N ARG A 49 -0.39 7.06 3.57
CA ARG A 49 0.66 7.51 2.63
C ARG A 49 0.21 7.38 1.16
N PRO A 50 -0.27 6.20 0.69
CA PRO A 50 -0.89 6.07 -0.62
C PRO A 50 -2.03 7.04 -0.87
N VAL A 51 -2.96 7.17 0.08
CA VAL A 51 -4.15 8.02 -0.08
C VAL A 51 -3.76 9.49 -0.18
N LEU A 52 -2.80 9.95 0.62
CA LEU A 52 -2.26 11.32 0.54
C LEU A 52 -1.58 11.59 -0.80
N PHE A 53 -0.84 10.61 -1.34
CA PHE A 53 -0.26 10.73 -2.67
C PHE A 53 -1.34 10.88 -3.76
N LEU A 54 -2.37 10.03 -3.75
CA LEU A 54 -3.46 10.10 -4.72
C LEU A 54 -4.23 11.43 -4.61
N ALA A 55 -4.47 11.90 -3.39
CA ALA A 55 -5.10 13.21 -3.15
C ALA A 55 -4.25 14.37 -3.67
N ALA A 56 -2.91 14.28 -3.55
CA ALA A 56 -2.01 15.30 -4.09
C ALA A 56 -2.02 15.33 -5.62
N VAL A 57 -2.08 14.15 -6.27
CA VAL A 57 -2.22 14.03 -7.73
C VAL A 57 -3.54 14.65 -8.20
N GLU A 58 -4.66 14.32 -7.53
CA GLU A 58 -5.97 14.91 -7.82
C GLU A 58 -5.97 16.44 -7.63
N ALA A 59 -5.30 16.93 -6.59
CA ALA A 59 -5.24 18.37 -6.29
C ALA A 59 -4.53 19.19 -7.38
N VAL A 60 -3.62 18.57 -8.13
CA VAL A 60 -2.97 19.20 -9.29
C VAL A 60 -3.70 18.95 -10.61
N GLY A 61 -4.86 18.28 -10.57
CA GLY A 61 -5.73 18.04 -11.73
C GLY A 61 -5.36 16.82 -12.57
N GLU A 62 -4.51 15.93 -12.05
CA GLU A 62 -4.05 14.72 -12.75
C GLU A 62 -4.91 13.49 -12.38
N ASP A 63 -4.87 12.46 -13.24
CA ASP A 63 -5.58 11.19 -13.00
C ASP A 63 -4.82 10.33 -11.97
N SER A 64 -5.32 10.29 -10.74
CA SER A 64 -4.72 9.51 -9.66
C SER A 64 -4.77 8.00 -9.87
N GLU A 65 -5.76 7.47 -10.61
CA GLU A 65 -5.87 6.03 -10.84
C GLU A 65 -4.75 5.51 -11.75
N SER A 66 -4.34 6.32 -12.75
CA SER A 66 -3.19 6.02 -13.60
C SER A 66 -1.86 5.91 -12.82
N LEU A 67 -1.78 6.53 -11.64
CA LEU A 67 -0.59 6.56 -10.78
C LEU A 67 -0.67 5.63 -9.57
N LEU A 68 -1.64 4.72 -9.51
CA LEU A 68 -1.75 3.72 -8.44
C LEU A 68 -0.47 2.91 -8.18
N PRO A 69 0.36 2.54 -9.18
CA PRO A 69 1.63 1.86 -8.92
C PRO A 69 2.60 2.67 -8.05
N PHE A 70 2.61 4.00 -8.18
CA PHE A 70 3.44 4.87 -7.34
C PHE A 70 2.90 4.97 -5.91
N ALA A 71 1.58 5.03 -5.76
CA ALA A 71 0.94 4.95 -4.44
C ALA A 71 1.29 3.62 -3.74
N CYS A 72 1.27 2.50 -4.47
CA CYS A 72 1.67 1.20 -3.96
C CYS A 72 3.15 1.16 -3.57
N ALA A 73 4.04 1.74 -4.38
CA ALA A 73 5.46 1.81 -4.08
C ALA A 73 5.74 2.52 -2.73
N LEU A 74 5.02 3.61 -2.44
CA LEU A 74 5.12 4.29 -1.15
C LEU A 74 4.71 3.40 0.02
N GLU A 75 3.63 2.62 -0.13
CA GLU A 75 3.22 1.66 0.91
C GLU A 75 4.24 0.54 1.07
N LEU A 76 4.80 0.02 -0.02
CA LEU A 76 5.82 -1.03 0.04
C LEU A 76 7.08 -0.56 0.77
N ILE A 77 7.54 0.66 0.50
CA ILE A 77 8.67 1.27 1.24
C ILE A 77 8.30 1.49 2.71
N HIS A 78 7.09 1.94 3.00
CA HIS A 78 6.62 2.10 4.37
C HIS A 78 6.59 0.76 5.13
N THR A 79 6.02 -0.29 4.54
CA THR A 79 5.96 -1.61 5.16
C THR A 79 7.36 -2.20 5.34
N TYR A 80 8.24 -2.03 4.36
CA TYR A 80 9.65 -2.44 4.48
C TYR A 80 10.33 -1.80 5.70
N SER A 81 10.14 -0.48 5.91
CA SER A 81 10.78 0.20 7.03
C SER A 81 10.31 -0.39 8.35
N LEU A 82 9.01 -0.61 8.52
CA LEU A 82 8.45 -1.21 9.74
C LEU A 82 9.00 -2.62 10.01
N ILE A 83 9.07 -3.47 8.99
CA ILE A 83 9.63 -4.83 9.15
C ILE A 83 11.07 -4.76 9.68
N HIS A 84 11.86 -3.82 9.17
CA HIS A 84 13.24 -3.65 9.57
C HIS A 84 13.37 -3.02 10.96
N ASP A 85 12.51 -2.04 11.29
CA ASP A 85 12.45 -1.40 12.61
C ASP A 85 12.07 -2.43 13.69
N ASP A 86 11.17 -3.37 13.41
CA ASP A 86 10.71 -4.41 14.35
C ASP A 86 11.74 -5.55 14.58
N LEU A 87 12.91 -5.52 13.94
CA LEU A 87 13.93 -6.56 14.15
C LEU A 87 14.59 -6.41 15.54
N PRO A 88 14.98 -7.51 16.22
CA PRO A 88 15.56 -7.47 17.58
C PRO A 88 16.85 -6.66 17.76
N ALA A 89 17.43 -6.14 16.66
CA ALA A 89 18.65 -5.36 16.65
C ALA A 89 18.39 -3.85 16.46
N MET A 90 17.16 -3.46 16.13
CA MET A 90 16.77 -2.08 15.83
C MET A 90 15.97 -1.45 16.98
N GLU A 91 15.19 -2.25 17.72
CA GLU A 91 14.54 -1.89 19.00
C GLU A 91 15.12 -2.65 20.20
#